data_AF-A0A0Q7EZQ8-F1
#
_entry.id   AF-A0A0Q7EZQ8-F1
#
_cell.length_a   1.000
_cell.length_b   1.000
_cell.length_c   1.000
_cell.angle_alpha   90.00
_cell.angle_beta   90.00
_cell.angle_gamma   90.00
#
_symmetry.space_group_name_H-M   'P 1'
#
loop_
_entity.id
_entity.type
_entity.pdbx_description
1 polymer ?
#
loop_
_entity_poly.entity_id
_entity_poly.type
_entity_poly.pdbx_seq_one_letter_code
_entity_poly.pdbx_strand_id
1 'polypeptide(L)'
;MSIQGIKGVVEAAIQRASNATGVDFTFLMKTAARESGYNPRAKASTSSAAGLFQFVEQTWLATLKQHGAKYGYARYSELITKGTDGRYRVAGAEARKAVMDLRLDPHAASLMAGELTSDHASYLKGRVGRTPTAGELYAAHFLGPQGSARLIEAVRTQPGASAAALFPDAAGANRSIFYRNGRAATVSEVYANLTKGANGPAATGARQPAPSTEFVQYASARQQAVQSSQDAMVDLILRGVKSDDDASASRRVTGSLFTSEMLRVLSEARDKAS
;
A
#
# COMPACT_ATOMS: atom_id res chain seq x y z
N MET A 1 7.11 -11.31 19.63
CA MET A 1 8.07 -11.56 18.53
C MET A 1 9.29 -10.69 18.75
N SER A 2 10.49 -11.28 18.78
CA SER A 2 11.75 -10.53 18.90
C SER A 2 12.03 -9.72 17.62
N ILE A 3 12.76 -8.61 17.74
CA ILE A 3 13.15 -7.73 16.61
C ILE A 3 13.90 -8.54 15.52
N GLN A 4 14.67 -9.54 15.93
CA GLN A 4 15.40 -10.43 15.03
C GLN A 4 14.48 -11.33 14.20
N GLY A 5 13.33 -11.74 14.74
CA GLY A 5 12.30 -12.50 14.02
C GLY A 5 11.56 -11.66 12.96
N ILE A 6 11.29 -10.38 13.24
CA ILE A 6 10.61 -9.48 12.29
C ILE A 6 11.48 -9.24 11.05
N LYS A 7 12.79 -9.03 11.25
CA LYS A 7 13.73 -8.82 10.15
C LYS A 7 13.79 -10.02 9.21
N GLY A 8 13.83 -11.24 9.74
CA GLY A 8 13.82 -12.47 8.93
C GLY A 8 12.53 -12.65 8.12
N VAL A 9 11.37 -12.32 8.69
CA VAL A 9 10.08 -12.35 7.98
C VAL A 9 10.06 -11.34 6.82
N VAL A 10 10.54 -10.11 7.06
CA VAL A 10 10.62 -9.06 6.05
C VAL A 10 11.55 -9.46 4.91
N GLU A 11 12.74 -9.98 5.23
CA GLU A 11 13.72 -10.42 4.24
C GLU A 11 13.17 -11.54 3.35
N ALA A 12 12.55 -12.56 3.95
CA ALA A 12 11.92 -13.64 3.21
C ALA A 12 10.74 -13.16 2.32
N ALA A 13 9.95 -12.20 2.81
CA ALA A 13 8.85 -11.61 2.05
C ALA A 13 9.37 -10.82 0.83
N ILE A 14 10.44 -10.05 1.00
CA ILE A 14 11.08 -9.29 -0.08
C ILE A 14 11.74 -10.24 -1.09
N GLN A 15 12.39 -11.31 -0.63
CA GLN A 15 12.99 -12.32 -1.52
C GLN A 15 11.93 -13.00 -2.40
N ARG A 16 10.79 -13.40 -1.82
CA ARG A 16 9.67 -13.95 -2.58
C ARG A 16 9.12 -12.96 -3.59
N ALA A 17 8.94 -11.70 -3.20
CA ALA A 17 8.46 -10.67 -4.10
C ALA A 17 9.43 -10.40 -5.27
N SER A 18 10.73 -10.36 -5.00
CA SER A 18 11.76 -10.23 -6.03
C SER A 18 11.66 -11.36 -7.05
N ASN A 19 11.60 -12.61 -6.58
CA ASN A 19 11.46 -13.78 -7.45
C ASN A 19 10.15 -13.77 -8.28
N ALA A 20 9.04 -13.30 -7.68
CA ALA A 20 7.72 -13.35 -8.30
C ALA A 20 7.42 -12.18 -9.26
N THR A 21 8.12 -11.05 -9.10
CA THR A 21 7.91 -9.83 -9.91
C THR A 21 9.06 -9.54 -10.86
N GLY A 22 10.22 -10.17 -10.66
CA GLY A 22 11.43 -9.94 -11.45
C GLY A 22 12.20 -8.67 -11.06
N VAL A 23 11.74 -7.94 -10.04
CA VAL A 23 12.44 -6.76 -9.50
C VAL A 23 13.58 -7.20 -8.61
N ASP A 24 14.74 -6.56 -8.74
CA ASP A 24 15.93 -6.85 -7.93
C ASP A 24 15.66 -6.82 -6.41
N PHE A 25 16.14 -7.85 -5.71
CA PHE A 25 16.01 -8.02 -4.26
C PHE A 25 16.68 -6.85 -3.51
N THR A 26 17.88 -6.46 -3.94
CA THR A 26 18.64 -5.39 -3.27
C THR A 26 17.92 -4.06 -3.40
N PHE A 27 17.31 -3.79 -4.56
CA PHE A 27 16.46 -2.62 -4.74
C PHE A 27 15.28 -2.61 -3.75
N LEU A 28 14.51 -3.69 -3.66
CA LEU A 28 13.37 -3.76 -2.75
C LEU A 28 13.80 -3.63 -1.27
N MET A 29 14.91 -4.25 -0.88
CA MET A 29 15.49 -4.10 0.46
C MET A 29 15.87 -2.65 0.76
N LYS A 30 16.56 -1.97 -0.17
CA LYS A 30 16.94 -0.55 0.00
C LYS A 30 15.72 0.35 0.10
N THR A 31 14.69 0.11 -0.72
CA THR A 31 13.44 0.86 -0.65
C THR A 31 12.75 0.63 0.69
N ALA A 32 12.58 -0.61 1.15
CA ALA A 32 11.98 -0.90 2.46
C ALA A 32 12.76 -0.26 3.63
N ALA A 33 14.09 -0.25 3.56
CA ALA A 33 14.94 0.42 4.54
C ALA A 33 14.68 1.92 4.59
N ARG A 34 14.60 2.57 3.42
CA ARG A 34 14.41 4.01 3.31
C ARG A 34 13.00 4.45 3.73
N GLU A 35 11.99 3.67 3.35
CA GLU A 35 10.59 4.03 3.58
C GLU A 35 10.12 3.73 5.00
N SER A 36 10.60 2.66 5.63
CA SER A 36 10.08 2.24 6.94
C SER A 36 11.12 1.78 7.95
N GLY A 37 12.40 1.71 7.58
CA GLY A 37 13.42 1.06 8.41
C GLY A 37 13.12 -0.42 8.65
N TYR A 38 12.51 -1.09 7.67
CA TYR A 38 12.03 -2.48 7.77
C TYR A 38 10.88 -2.71 8.76
N ASN A 39 10.16 -1.65 9.17
CA ASN A 39 8.99 -1.77 10.03
C ASN A 39 7.70 -1.95 9.20
N PRO A 40 7.10 -3.15 9.15
CA PRO A 40 5.88 -3.38 8.37
C PRO A 40 4.64 -2.69 8.96
N ARG A 41 4.72 -2.15 10.17
CA ARG A 41 3.64 -1.39 10.82
C ARG A 41 3.89 0.11 10.83
N ALA A 42 4.92 0.60 10.12
CA ALA A 42 5.20 2.02 10.01
C ALA A 42 3.98 2.77 9.43
N LYS A 43 3.66 3.93 10.02
CA LYS A 43 2.58 4.82 9.56
C LYS A 43 3.11 6.24 9.57
N ALA A 44 2.93 6.94 8.45
CA ALA A 44 3.21 8.38 8.40
C ALA A 44 2.17 9.14 9.22
N SER A 45 2.57 10.20 9.90
CA SER A 45 1.68 11.07 10.68
C SER A 45 0.94 12.10 9.81
N THR A 46 1.47 12.40 8.62
CA THR A 46 0.99 13.50 7.75
C THR A 46 0.29 13.01 6.48
N SER A 47 0.20 11.70 6.25
CA SER A 47 -0.39 11.14 5.04
C SER A 47 -1.01 9.76 5.30
N SER A 48 -1.65 9.20 4.27
CA SER A 48 -2.16 7.83 4.34
C SER A 48 -1.09 6.75 4.21
N ALA A 49 0.19 7.12 4.03
CA ALA A 49 1.30 6.20 3.83
C ALA A 49 1.45 5.24 5.02
N ALA A 50 1.51 3.94 4.72
CA ALA A 50 1.67 2.91 5.72
C ALA A 50 2.37 1.67 5.18
N GLY A 51 2.92 0.88 6.10
CA GLY A 51 3.54 -0.39 5.78
C GLY A 51 5.01 -0.30 5.44
N LEU A 52 5.55 -1.45 5.07
CA LEU A 52 6.97 -1.65 4.77
C LEU A 52 7.50 -0.73 3.66
N PHE A 53 6.64 -0.40 2.69
CA PHE A 53 6.94 0.44 1.50
C PHE A 53 6.14 1.75 1.47
N GLN A 54 5.58 2.17 2.61
CA GLN A 54 4.85 3.45 2.77
C GLN A 54 3.81 3.73 1.67
N PHE A 55 3.03 2.72 1.29
CA PHE A 55 1.98 2.87 0.29
C PHE A 55 0.93 3.89 0.74
N VAL A 56 0.75 4.96 -0.04
CA VAL A 56 -0.43 5.83 0.07
C VAL A 56 -1.68 5.11 -0.46
N GLU A 57 -2.84 5.51 0.04
CA GLU A 57 -4.09 4.78 -0.17
C GLU A 57 -4.45 4.54 -1.63
N GLN A 58 -4.46 5.58 -2.46
CA GLN A 58 -4.89 5.43 -3.86
C GLN A 58 -3.93 4.53 -4.65
N THR A 59 -2.61 4.66 -4.41
CA THR A 59 -1.60 3.78 -5.01
C THR A 59 -1.77 2.34 -4.55
N TRP A 60 -2.03 2.11 -3.26
CA TRP A 60 -2.31 0.78 -2.74
C TRP A 60 -3.51 0.13 -3.43
N LEU A 61 -4.64 0.85 -3.46
CA LEU A 61 -5.87 0.34 -4.05
C LEU A 61 -5.72 0.07 -5.55
N ALA A 62 -5.05 0.97 -6.29
CA ALA A 62 -4.78 0.78 -7.71
C ALA A 62 -3.94 -0.46 -7.96
N THR A 63 -2.81 -0.59 -7.24
CA THR A 63 -1.87 -1.71 -7.41
C THR A 63 -2.52 -3.03 -7.04
N LEU A 64 -3.24 -3.08 -5.92
CA LEU A 64 -3.94 -4.30 -5.47
C LEU A 64 -5.10 -4.66 -6.39
N LYS A 65 -5.84 -3.67 -6.91
CA LYS A 65 -6.89 -3.93 -7.92
C LYS A 65 -6.32 -4.59 -9.17
N GLN A 66 -5.17 -4.11 -9.64
CA GLN A 66 -4.56 -4.54 -10.89
C GLN A 66 -3.86 -5.90 -10.76
N HIS A 67 -3.11 -6.11 -9.67
CA HIS A 67 -2.19 -7.25 -9.55
C HIS A 67 -2.56 -8.23 -8.43
N GLY A 68 -3.48 -7.87 -7.53
CA GLY A 68 -3.79 -8.68 -6.35
C GLY A 68 -4.22 -10.11 -6.69
N ALA A 69 -5.02 -10.29 -7.75
CA ALA A 69 -5.50 -11.61 -8.17
C ALA A 69 -4.37 -12.59 -8.54
N LYS A 70 -3.30 -12.09 -9.19
CA LYS A 70 -2.10 -12.89 -9.54
C LYS A 70 -1.45 -13.53 -8.32
N TYR A 71 -1.62 -12.90 -7.16
CA TYR A 71 -1.06 -13.31 -5.89
C TYR A 71 -2.15 -13.63 -4.87
N GLY A 72 -3.23 -14.30 -5.28
CA GLY A 72 -4.20 -14.88 -4.34
C GLY A 72 -4.98 -13.86 -3.50
N TYR A 73 -4.88 -12.57 -3.82
CA TYR A 73 -5.66 -11.49 -3.21
C TYR A 73 -6.88 -11.11 -4.06
N ALA A 74 -7.35 -12.01 -4.93
CA ALA A 74 -8.49 -11.79 -5.83
C ALA A 74 -9.71 -11.23 -5.08
N ARG A 75 -10.11 -11.88 -3.97
CA ARG A 75 -11.22 -11.43 -3.11
C ARG A 75 -11.07 -9.99 -2.59
N TYR A 76 -9.84 -9.52 -2.38
CA TYR A 76 -9.59 -8.15 -1.92
C TYR A 76 -9.61 -7.18 -3.11
N SER A 77 -9.05 -7.59 -4.24
CA SER A 77 -9.04 -6.80 -5.48
C SER A 77 -10.43 -6.59 -6.07
N GLU A 78 -11.35 -7.56 -5.89
CA GLU A 78 -12.74 -7.48 -6.34
C GLU A 78 -13.55 -6.44 -5.57
N LEU A 79 -13.27 -6.26 -4.27
CA LEU A 79 -13.90 -5.24 -3.42
C LEU A 79 -13.51 -3.81 -3.82
N ILE A 80 -12.45 -3.65 -4.62
CA ILE A 80 -11.97 -2.34 -5.07
C ILE A 80 -12.67 -1.98 -6.38
N THR A 81 -13.31 -0.82 -6.40
CA THR A 81 -13.96 -0.24 -7.58
C THR A 81 -13.23 1.01 -8.02
N LYS A 82 -13.19 1.25 -9.33
CA LYS A 82 -12.68 2.50 -9.91
C LYS A 82 -13.88 3.34 -10.33
N GLY A 83 -14.04 4.52 -9.73
CA GLY A 83 -15.10 5.46 -10.08
C GLY A 83 -14.88 6.10 -11.46
N THR A 84 -15.90 6.76 -11.97
CA THR A 84 -15.82 7.57 -13.20
C THR A 84 -14.84 8.74 -13.06
N ASP A 85 -14.60 9.20 -11.83
CA ASP A 85 -13.57 10.20 -11.48
C ASP A 85 -12.15 9.62 -11.44
N GLY A 86 -11.97 8.35 -11.81
CA GLY A 86 -10.69 7.67 -11.85
C GLY A 86 -10.15 7.23 -10.48
N ARG A 87 -10.83 7.56 -9.37
CA ARG A 87 -10.39 7.19 -8.01
C ARG A 87 -10.84 5.79 -7.62
N TYR A 88 -10.00 5.11 -6.86
CA TYR A 88 -10.27 3.78 -6.33
C TYR A 88 -10.94 3.86 -4.95
N ARG A 89 -11.95 3.01 -4.73
CA ARG A 89 -12.75 2.97 -3.51
C ARG A 89 -13.09 1.54 -3.12
N VAL A 90 -13.36 1.35 -1.83
CA VAL A 90 -13.91 0.10 -1.27
C VAL A 90 -15.16 0.47 -0.50
N ALA A 91 -16.28 -0.22 -0.78
CA ALA A 91 -17.55 -0.01 -0.08
C ALA A 91 -17.56 -0.76 1.26
N GLY A 92 -18.11 -0.13 2.31
CA GLY A 92 -18.17 -0.70 3.66
C GLY A 92 -16.90 -0.48 4.49
N ALA A 93 -17.05 -0.18 5.77
CA ALA A 93 -15.94 0.18 6.65
C ALA A 93 -15.03 -1.02 6.93
N GLU A 94 -15.61 -2.20 7.15
CA GLU A 94 -14.93 -3.45 7.47
C GLU A 94 -14.13 -3.96 6.26
N ALA A 95 -14.75 -3.97 5.09
CA ALA A 95 -14.11 -4.33 3.83
C ALA A 95 -12.96 -3.39 3.51
N ARG A 96 -13.18 -2.08 3.65
CA ARG A 96 -12.13 -1.08 3.47
C ARG A 96 -10.98 -1.31 4.44
N LYS A 97 -11.27 -1.56 5.72
CA LYS A 97 -10.23 -1.87 6.72
C LYS A 97 -9.43 -3.12 6.33
N ALA A 98 -10.10 -4.19 5.93
CA ALA A 98 -9.45 -5.44 5.54
C ALA A 98 -8.52 -5.26 4.32
N VAL A 99 -8.96 -4.51 3.30
CA VAL A 99 -8.15 -4.16 2.13
C VAL A 99 -6.96 -3.28 2.51
N MET A 100 -7.18 -2.27 3.38
CA MET A 100 -6.16 -1.31 3.78
C MET A 100 -5.17 -1.84 4.83
N ASP A 101 -5.49 -2.92 5.54
CA ASP A 101 -4.58 -3.56 6.48
C ASP A 101 -3.60 -4.51 5.79
N LEU A 102 -3.90 -4.96 4.55
CA LEU A 102 -2.97 -5.81 3.79
C LEU A 102 -1.63 -5.12 3.48
N ARG A 103 -1.59 -3.79 3.37
CA ARG A 103 -0.33 -3.04 3.21
C ARG A 103 0.55 -3.08 4.47
N LEU A 104 0.02 -3.52 5.62
CA LEU A 104 0.80 -3.79 6.83
C LEU A 104 1.33 -5.23 6.88
N ASP A 105 0.89 -6.09 5.97
CA ASP A 105 1.42 -7.44 5.82
C ASP A 105 2.70 -7.40 4.95
N PRO A 106 3.85 -7.89 5.45
CA PRO A 106 5.11 -7.84 4.71
C PRO A 106 5.06 -8.53 3.35
N HIS A 107 4.30 -9.61 3.20
CA HIS A 107 4.24 -10.37 1.96
C HIS A 107 3.42 -9.63 0.90
N ALA A 108 2.19 -9.23 1.25
CA ALA A 108 1.32 -8.48 0.36
C ALA A 108 1.97 -7.16 -0.05
N ALA A 109 2.54 -6.42 0.92
CA ALA A 109 3.23 -5.16 0.65
C ALA A 109 4.44 -5.33 -0.27
N SER A 110 5.26 -6.38 -0.08
CA SER A 110 6.43 -6.63 -0.92
C SER A 110 6.03 -7.00 -2.36
N LEU A 111 5.01 -7.84 -2.53
CA LEU A 111 4.53 -8.22 -3.86
C LEU A 111 3.98 -7.01 -4.64
N MET A 112 3.14 -6.20 -3.99
CA MET A 112 2.61 -4.99 -4.61
C MET A 112 3.71 -3.96 -4.88
N ALA A 113 4.72 -3.85 -4.02
CA ALA A 113 5.88 -2.98 -4.26
C ALA A 113 6.69 -3.43 -5.49
N GLY A 114 6.89 -4.73 -5.65
CA GLY A 114 7.53 -5.30 -6.84
C GLY A 114 6.73 -5.02 -8.12
N GLU A 115 5.41 -5.24 -8.11
CA GLU A 115 4.58 -4.95 -9.28
C GLU A 115 4.53 -3.45 -9.62
N LEU A 116 4.35 -2.59 -8.63
CA LEU A 116 4.38 -1.14 -8.85
C LEU A 116 5.73 -0.70 -9.45
N THR A 117 6.83 -1.28 -8.96
CA THR A 117 8.17 -1.00 -9.49
C THR A 117 8.32 -1.49 -10.93
N SER A 118 7.80 -2.69 -11.24
CA SER A 118 7.81 -3.25 -12.59
C SER A 118 7.00 -2.40 -13.58
N ASP A 119 5.81 -1.93 -13.16
CA ASP A 119 4.97 -1.01 -13.93
C ASP A 119 5.70 0.32 -14.19
N HIS A 120 6.34 0.89 -13.16
CA HIS A 120 7.16 2.10 -13.31
C HIS A 120 8.35 1.86 -14.26
N ALA A 121 9.01 0.71 -14.18
CA ALA A 121 10.13 0.38 -15.05
C ALA A 121 9.71 0.30 -16.51
N SER A 122 8.57 -0.35 -16.76
CA SER A 122 7.98 -0.47 -18.10
C SER A 122 7.59 0.90 -18.66
N TYR A 123 6.92 1.72 -17.85
CA TYR A 123 6.57 3.08 -18.23
C TYR A 123 7.80 3.92 -18.57
N LEU A 124 8.79 3.96 -17.67
CA LEU A 124 10.01 4.74 -17.89
C LEU A 124 10.76 4.25 -19.12
N LYS A 125 10.94 2.94 -19.29
CA LYS A 125 11.61 2.37 -20.47
C LYS A 125 10.97 2.85 -21.78
N GLY A 126 9.64 2.83 -21.85
CA GLY A 126 8.90 3.32 -23.01
C GLY A 126 9.06 4.83 -23.25
N ARG A 127 9.27 5.63 -22.21
CA ARG A 127 9.44 7.08 -22.31
C ARG A 127 10.86 7.54 -22.56
N VAL A 128 11.86 6.84 -22.02
CA VAL A 128 13.27 7.25 -22.03
C VAL A 128 14.11 6.45 -23.03
N GLY A 129 13.57 5.36 -23.60
CA GLY A 129 14.24 4.55 -24.62
C GLY A 129 15.35 3.63 -24.10
N ARG A 130 15.54 3.53 -22.79
CA ARG A 130 16.50 2.63 -22.14
C ARG A 130 15.94 2.08 -20.83
N THR A 131 16.56 1.04 -20.29
CA THR A 131 16.25 0.57 -18.94
C THR A 131 16.51 1.68 -17.91
N PRO A 132 15.55 2.01 -17.03
CA PRO A 132 15.77 2.97 -15.96
C PRO A 132 16.74 2.41 -14.91
N THR A 133 17.51 3.31 -14.31
CA THR A 133 18.36 3.01 -13.16
C THR A 133 17.52 2.80 -11.89
N ALA A 134 18.11 2.15 -10.88
CA ALA A 134 17.47 2.02 -9.57
C ALA A 134 17.12 3.39 -8.97
N GLY A 135 17.97 4.40 -9.15
CA GLY A 135 17.68 5.77 -8.71
C GLY A 135 16.49 6.40 -9.43
N GLU A 136 16.34 6.15 -10.73
CA GLU A 136 15.20 6.66 -11.52
C GLU A 136 13.88 5.97 -11.18
N LEU A 137 13.92 4.67 -10.85
CA LEU A 137 12.78 3.96 -10.27
C LEU A 137 12.42 4.49 -8.90
N TYR A 138 13.42 4.84 -8.09
CA TYR A 138 13.19 5.49 -6.81
C TYR A 138 12.54 6.89 -7.00
N ALA A 139 13.03 7.67 -7.96
CA ALA A 139 12.40 8.93 -8.34
C ALA A 139 10.96 8.74 -8.83
N ALA A 140 10.64 7.62 -9.50
CA ALA A 140 9.27 7.29 -9.90
C ALA A 140 8.37 6.90 -8.72
N HIS A 141 8.91 6.29 -7.67
CA HIS A 141 8.16 6.08 -6.43
C HIS A 141 7.78 7.42 -5.79
N PHE A 142 8.70 8.39 -5.79
CA PHE A 142 8.51 9.70 -5.15
C PHE A 142 7.66 10.69 -5.98
N LEU A 143 7.91 10.82 -7.28
CA LEU A 143 7.24 11.78 -8.18
C LEU A 143 6.11 11.17 -9.02
N GLY A 144 5.90 9.86 -8.92
CA GLY A 144 5.15 9.10 -9.91
C GLY A 144 5.96 8.84 -11.19
N PRO A 145 5.52 7.89 -12.02
CA PRO A 145 6.28 7.47 -13.21
C PRO A 145 6.34 8.58 -14.28
N GLN A 146 5.29 9.39 -14.43
CA GLN A 146 5.29 10.57 -15.32
C GLN A 146 6.26 11.64 -14.83
N GLY A 147 6.27 11.92 -13.53
CA GLY A 147 7.13 12.92 -12.91
C GLY A 147 8.61 12.54 -13.04
N SER A 148 8.94 11.26 -12.81
CA SER A 148 10.30 10.75 -13.01
C SER A 148 10.73 10.82 -14.49
N ALA A 149 9.88 10.41 -15.44
CA ALA A 149 10.20 10.56 -16.87
C ALA A 149 10.48 12.02 -17.25
N ARG A 150 9.66 12.96 -16.75
CA ARG A 150 9.87 14.40 -16.97
C ARG A 150 11.16 14.90 -16.31
N LEU A 151 11.52 14.38 -15.13
CA LEU A 151 12.77 14.74 -14.46
C LEU A 151 13.98 14.25 -15.26
N ILE A 152 13.96 13.00 -15.72
CA ILE A 152 15.02 12.41 -16.56
C ILE A 152 15.23 13.23 -17.83
N GLU A 153 14.13 13.59 -18.49
CA GLU A 153 14.19 14.44 -19.69
C GLU A 153 14.74 15.84 -19.39
N ALA A 154 14.31 16.45 -18.29
CA ALA A 154 14.74 17.78 -17.90
C ALA A 154 16.23 17.83 -17.53
N VAL A 155 16.80 16.76 -16.96
CA VAL A 155 18.25 16.68 -16.70
C VAL A 155 19.05 16.77 -17.99
N ARG A 156 18.53 16.20 -19.08
CA ARG A 156 19.17 16.25 -20.40
C ARG A 156 19.03 17.62 -21.07
N THR A 157 17.84 18.22 -20.99
CA THR A 157 17.49 19.40 -21.80
C THR A 157 17.64 20.72 -21.08
N GLN A 158 17.45 20.75 -19.76
CA GLN A 158 17.47 21.98 -18.95
C GLN A 158 17.99 21.72 -17.51
N PRO A 159 19.23 21.20 -17.35
CA PRO A 159 19.78 20.78 -16.05
C PRO A 159 19.84 21.90 -14.99
N GLY A 160 20.01 23.15 -15.43
CA GLY A 160 20.07 24.33 -14.56
C GLY A 160 18.72 24.95 -14.21
N ALA A 161 17.62 24.48 -14.80
CA ALA A 161 16.29 25.03 -14.53
C ALA A 161 15.84 24.74 -13.09
N SER A 162 14.94 25.58 -12.57
CA SER A 162 14.33 25.38 -11.25
C SER A 162 13.47 24.12 -11.23
N ALA A 163 13.85 23.13 -10.42
CA ALA A 163 13.04 21.92 -10.24
C ALA A 163 11.70 22.24 -9.57
N ALA A 164 11.67 23.24 -8.68
CA ALA A 164 10.44 23.68 -8.02
C ALA A 164 9.43 24.28 -9.01
N ALA A 165 9.90 24.96 -10.06
CA ALA A 165 9.04 25.47 -11.13
C ALA A 165 8.47 24.34 -12.01
N LEU A 166 9.25 23.27 -12.23
CA LEU A 166 8.78 22.13 -13.01
C LEU A 166 7.84 21.21 -12.23
N PHE A 167 8.04 21.07 -10.92
CA PHE A 167 7.27 20.16 -10.07
C PHE A 167 6.67 20.89 -8.86
N PRO A 168 5.75 21.85 -9.07
CA PRO A 168 5.26 22.73 -8.01
C PRO A 168 4.59 21.98 -6.85
N ASP A 169 3.76 20.97 -7.14
CA ASP A 169 3.08 20.19 -6.11
C ASP A 169 4.08 19.39 -5.24
N ALA A 170 5.03 18.71 -5.89
CA ALA A 170 6.07 17.97 -5.19
C ALA A 170 6.98 18.89 -4.38
N ALA A 171 7.28 20.09 -4.89
CA ALA A 171 8.07 21.10 -4.21
C ALA A 171 7.36 21.70 -3.01
N GLY A 172 6.04 21.91 -3.10
CA GLY A 172 5.20 22.35 -1.99
C GLY A 172 5.18 21.32 -0.86
N ALA A 173 5.01 20.04 -1.19
CA ALA A 173 4.98 18.95 -0.22
C ALA A 173 6.37 18.60 0.36
N ASN A 174 7.45 18.80 -0.38
CA ASN A 174 8.78 18.31 -0.04
C ASN A 174 9.86 19.40 -0.15
N ARG A 175 9.70 20.48 0.63
CA ARG A 175 10.57 21.66 0.53
C ARG A 175 12.06 21.35 0.69
N SER A 176 12.43 20.41 1.57
CA SER A 176 13.83 20.03 1.80
C SER A 176 14.51 19.38 0.59
N ILE A 177 13.74 18.81 -0.35
CA ILE A 177 14.25 18.22 -1.59
C ILE A 177 14.39 19.28 -2.68
N PHE A 178 13.41 20.18 -2.77
CA PHE A 178 13.28 21.15 -3.87
C PHE A 178 13.88 22.52 -3.57
N TYR A 179 14.30 22.80 -2.33
CA TYR A 179 14.93 24.04 -1.93
C TYR A 179 16.18 23.80 -1.08
N ARG A 180 17.23 24.58 -1.32
CA ARG A 180 18.51 24.53 -0.58
C ARG A 180 18.96 25.94 -0.27
N ASN A 181 19.30 26.21 1.00
CA ASN A 181 19.81 27.52 1.45
C ASN A 181 18.96 28.70 0.96
N GLY A 182 17.63 28.57 1.01
CA GLY A 182 16.70 29.61 0.60
C GLY A 182 16.45 29.74 -0.91
N ARG A 183 17.19 29.03 -1.78
CA ARG A 183 16.93 29.00 -3.24
C ARG A 183 16.26 27.72 -3.70
N ALA A 184 15.60 27.76 -4.86
CA ALA A 184 15.13 26.55 -5.53
C ALA A 184 16.33 25.70 -5.98
N ALA A 185 16.24 24.39 -5.77
CA ALA A 185 17.20 23.42 -6.30
C ALA A 185 17.03 23.30 -7.81
N THR A 186 18.13 23.07 -8.52
CA THR A 186 18.09 22.83 -9.97
C THR A 186 17.60 21.42 -10.26
N VAL A 187 17.19 21.17 -11.50
CA VAL A 187 16.82 19.84 -11.98
C VAL A 187 17.92 18.81 -11.70
N SER A 188 19.17 19.13 -12.02
CA SER A 188 20.30 18.23 -11.76
C SER A 188 20.51 17.95 -10.27
N GLU A 189 20.30 18.94 -9.41
CA GLU A 189 20.44 18.77 -7.96
C GLU A 189 19.35 17.86 -7.38
N VAL A 190 18.11 18.01 -7.82
CA VAL A 190 17.00 17.13 -7.39
C VAL A 190 17.23 15.72 -7.91
N TYR A 191 17.62 15.57 -9.18
CA TYR A 191 17.93 14.26 -9.75
C TYR A 191 19.05 13.57 -8.97
N ALA A 192 20.19 14.23 -8.79
CA ALA A 192 21.32 13.68 -8.05
C ALA A 192 20.97 13.31 -6.59
N ASN A 193 20.06 14.06 -5.96
CA ASN A 193 19.57 13.76 -4.62
C ASN A 193 18.69 12.49 -4.60
N LEU A 194 17.76 12.37 -5.56
CA LEU A 194 16.83 11.25 -5.64
C LEU A 194 17.50 9.95 -6.12
N THR A 195 18.57 10.05 -6.93
CA THR A 195 19.29 8.87 -7.43
C THR A 195 20.52 8.47 -6.61
N LYS A 196 20.80 9.19 -5.52
CA LYS A 196 22.00 8.96 -4.69
C LYS A 196 22.09 7.51 -4.23
N GLY A 197 23.23 6.85 -4.53
CA GLY A 197 23.50 5.47 -4.12
C GLY A 197 22.87 4.38 -5.01
N ALA A 198 22.34 4.74 -6.19
CA ALA A 198 21.58 3.85 -7.06
C ALA A 198 21.81 4.11 -8.57
N ASN A 199 23.07 4.24 -9.00
CA ASN A 199 23.44 4.59 -10.39
C ASN A 199 23.46 3.42 -11.39
N GLY A 200 23.24 2.17 -10.94
CA GLY A 200 23.19 0.99 -11.82
C GLY A 200 21.81 0.79 -12.46
N PRO A 201 21.73 0.11 -13.63
CA PRO A 201 20.46 -0.33 -14.18
C PRO A 201 19.72 -1.19 -13.14
N ALA A 202 18.45 -0.89 -12.91
CA ALA A 202 17.64 -1.77 -12.07
C ALA A 202 17.34 -3.03 -12.88
N ALA A 203 17.76 -4.19 -12.37
CA ALA A 203 17.39 -5.46 -12.99
C ALA A 203 15.87 -5.66 -12.79
N THR A 204 15.11 -5.48 -13.86
CA THR A 204 13.74 -5.97 -14.01
C THR A 204 13.76 -7.08 -15.05
N GLY A 205 14.29 -8.24 -14.65
CA GLY A 205 14.38 -9.40 -15.52
C GLY A 205 13.00 -10.01 -15.75
N ALA A 206 12.62 -10.24 -17.01
CA ALA A 206 11.40 -10.97 -17.36
C ALA A 206 11.54 -12.46 -16.99
N ARG A 207 11.36 -12.79 -15.71
CA ARG A 207 11.10 -14.17 -15.28
C ARG A 207 9.59 -14.35 -15.28
N GLN A 208 9.07 -15.25 -16.12
CA GLN A 208 7.66 -15.62 -16.07
C GLN A 208 7.33 -16.17 -14.68
N PRO A 209 6.31 -15.64 -13.98
CA PRO A 209 5.95 -16.08 -12.65
C PRO A 209 5.25 -17.44 -12.76
N ALA A 210 5.90 -18.49 -12.26
CA ALA A 210 5.18 -19.68 -11.84
C ALA A 210 4.61 -19.41 -10.43
N PRO A 211 3.35 -19.77 -10.13
CA PRO A 211 2.88 -19.73 -8.75
C PRO A 211 3.78 -20.65 -7.91
N SER A 212 4.59 -20.07 -7.03
CA SER A 212 5.43 -20.87 -6.14
C SER A 212 4.54 -21.58 -5.12
N THR A 213 4.84 -22.84 -4.81
CA THR A 213 4.08 -23.64 -3.84
C THR A 213 3.97 -22.92 -2.48
N GLU A 214 5.03 -22.21 -2.08
CA GLU A 214 5.04 -21.38 -0.87
C GLU A 214 4.03 -20.23 -0.91
N PHE A 215 3.83 -19.62 -2.09
CA PHE A 215 2.86 -18.53 -2.27
C PHE A 215 1.42 -19.04 -2.11
N VAL A 216 1.11 -20.21 -2.69
CA VAL A 216 -0.21 -20.86 -2.55
C VAL A 216 -0.50 -21.24 -1.09
N GLN A 217 0.51 -21.76 -0.38
CA GLN A 217 0.41 -22.11 1.04
C GLN A 217 0.20 -20.89 1.95
N TYR A 218 0.89 -19.77 1.67
CA TYR A 218 0.70 -18.54 2.43
C TYR A 218 -0.71 -17.95 2.20
N ALA A 219 -1.17 -17.90 0.94
CA ALA A 219 -2.50 -17.39 0.61
C ALA A 219 -3.62 -18.20 1.27
N SER A 220 -3.49 -19.53 1.30
CA SER A 220 -4.44 -20.43 1.97
C SER A 220 -4.41 -20.29 3.50
N ALA A 221 -3.22 -20.19 4.12
CA ALA A 221 -3.09 -19.96 5.56
C ALA A 221 -3.73 -18.63 6.00
N ARG A 222 -3.53 -17.56 5.23
CA ARG A 222 -4.14 -16.26 5.50
C ARG A 222 -5.65 -16.27 5.28
N GLN A 223 -6.16 -17.09 4.35
CA GLN A 223 -7.59 -17.31 4.18
C GLN A 223 -8.21 -17.97 5.41
N GLN A 224 -7.59 -19.05 5.91
CA GLN A 224 -8.05 -19.74 7.11
C GLN A 224 -8.04 -18.81 8.34
N ALA A 225 -6.98 -18.03 8.54
CA ALA A 225 -6.90 -17.10 9.67
C ALA A 225 -8.01 -16.03 9.67
N VAL A 226 -8.42 -15.54 8.49
CA VAL A 226 -9.55 -14.61 8.36
C VAL A 226 -10.86 -15.31 8.65
N GLN A 227 -11.06 -16.51 8.12
CA GLN A 227 -12.26 -17.31 8.33
C GLN A 227 -12.44 -17.64 9.82
N SER A 228 -11.39 -18.13 10.50
CA SER A 228 -11.44 -18.41 11.94
C SER A 228 -11.69 -17.15 12.78
N SER A 229 -11.19 -15.98 12.34
CA SER A 229 -11.49 -14.71 13.02
C SER A 229 -12.96 -14.30 12.84
N GLN A 230 -13.57 -14.59 11.69
CA GLN A 230 -15.00 -14.36 11.44
C GLN A 230 -15.85 -15.34 12.23
N ASP A 231 -15.49 -16.62 12.25
CA ASP A 231 -16.19 -17.66 13.00
C ASP A 231 -16.16 -17.38 14.51
N ALA A 232 -15.01 -16.93 15.05
CA ALA A 232 -14.88 -16.53 16.45
C ALA A 232 -15.74 -15.29 16.79
N MET A 233 -15.88 -14.35 15.86
CA MET A 233 -16.79 -13.20 16.02
C MET A 233 -18.26 -13.63 15.99
N VAL A 234 -18.62 -14.56 15.12
CA VAL A 234 -19.98 -15.12 15.06
C VAL A 234 -20.31 -15.91 16.32
N ASP A 235 -19.39 -16.73 16.84
CA ASP A 235 -19.59 -17.47 18.09
C ASP A 235 -19.73 -16.53 19.30
N LEU A 236 -18.98 -15.42 19.35
CA LEU A 236 -19.13 -14.39 20.39
C LEU A 236 -20.51 -13.71 20.34
N ILE A 237 -21.00 -13.38 19.14
CA ILE A 237 -22.34 -12.79 18.94
C ILE A 237 -23.44 -13.80 19.32
N LEU A 238 -23.30 -15.07 18.90
CA LEU A 238 -24.27 -16.11 19.18
C LEU A 238 -24.28 -16.54 20.66
N ARG A 239 -23.13 -16.51 21.35
CA ARG A 239 -23.07 -16.72 22.80
C ARG A 239 -23.67 -15.57 23.59
N GLY A 240 -23.46 -14.32 23.15
CA GLY A 240 -24.08 -13.15 23.77
C GLY A 240 -25.62 -13.12 23.63
N VAL A 241 -26.16 -13.72 22.56
CA VAL A 241 -27.61 -13.87 22.34
C VAL A 241 -28.21 -15.07 23.09
N LYS A 242 -27.41 -16.09 23.42
CA LYS A 242 -27.88 -17.30 24.14
C LYS A 242 -27.81 -17.21 25.66
N SER A 243 -27.25 -16.14 26.23
CA SER A 243 -27.11 -15.98 27.67
C SER A 243 -28.26 -15.26 28.38
N ASP A 244 -29.36 -14.93 27.69
CA ASP A 244 -30.49 -14.17 28.27
C ASP A 244 -31.78 -14.97 28.53
N ASP A 245 -31.78 -16.30 28.37
CA ASP A 245 -32.99 -17.12 28.62
C ASP A 245 -32.95 -17.99 29.90
N ASP A 246 -31.91 -17.91 30.74
CA ASP A 246 -31.88 -18.65 32.01
C ASP A 246 -31.21 -17.82 33.13
N ALA A 247 -31.95 -16.89 33.74
CA ALA A 247 -31.82 -16.53 35.15
C ALA A 247 -32.83 -15.45 35.56
N SER A 248 -34.00 -15.87 36.04
CA SER A 248 -34.79 -15.06 36.95
C SER A 248 -34.04 -14.89 38.27
N ALA A 249 -33.61 -13.66 38.59
CA ALA A 249 -33.71 -13.00 39.90
C ALA A 249 -32.56 -12.00 40.17
N SER A 250 -32.92 -10.71 40.14
CA SER A 250 -32.46 -9.67 41.06
C SER A 250 -30.95 -9.35 41.14
N ARG A 251 -30.50 -8.35 40.36
CA ARG A 251 -29.89 -7.10 40.89
C ARG A 251 -29.61 -6.10 39.76
N ARG A 252 -30.18 -4.90 39.90
CA ARG A 252 -29.80 -3.66 39.19
C ARG A 252 -28.31 -3.35 39.52
N VAL A 253 -27.48 -2.78 38.64
CA VAL A 253 -27.44 -1.34 38.32
C VAL A 253 -26.36 -1.07 37.23
N THR A 254 -26.78 -0.36 36.16
CA THR A 254 -26.06 0.52 35.18
C THR A 254 -24.93 -0.04 34.29
N GLY A 255 -24.83 0.34 33.00
CA GLY A 255 -25.39 1.51 32.33
C GLY A 255 -25.47 1.36 30.80
N SER A 256 -26.58 1.89 30.29
CA SER A 256 -26.93 2.09 28.89
C SER A 256 -26.03 3.12 28.21
N LEU A 257 -25.65 2.85 26.97
CA LEU A 257 -25.56 3.86 25.91
C LEU A 257 -26.02 3.23 24.59
N PHE A 258 -27.32 2.96 24.47
CA PHE A 258 -28.00 2.89 23.17
C PHE A 258 -29.14 3.90 23.19
N THR A 259 -28.88 5.03 22.55
CA THR A 259 -29.73 6.21 22.52
C THR A 259 -31.04 5.90 21.78
N SER A 260 -32.14 6.34 22.38
CA SER A 260 -33.53 6.22 21.94
C SER A 260 -33.85 6.83 20.56
N GLU A 261 -32.86 7.39 19.87
CA GLU A 261 -32.95 7.94 18.52
C GLU A 261 -32.93 6.84 17.44
N MET A 262 -32.30 5.68 17.68
CA MET A 262 -32.17 4.62 16.67
C MET A 262 -33.44 3.79 16.49
N LEU A 263 -34.30 3.73 17.52
CA LEU A 263 -35.60 3.03 17.48
C LEU A 263 -36.69 3.87 16.79
N ARG A 264 -36.53 5.19 16.70
CA ARG A 264 -37.47 6.05 15.98
C ARG A 264 -37.30 5.96 14.46
N VAL A 265 -36.06 5.86 13.98
CA VAL A 265 -35.75 5.73 12.54
C VAL A 265 -36.22 4.38 11.96
N LEU A 266 -36.28 3.33 12.77
CA LEU A 266 -36.79 2.01 12.35
C LEU A 266 -38.32 1.89 12.41
N SER A 267 -39.02 2.76 13.14
CA SER A 267 -40.49 2.82 13.13
C SER A 267 -41.02 3.62 11.94
N GLU A 268 -40.39 4.74 11.59
CA GLU A 268 -40.83 5.60 10.47
C GLU A 268 -40.59 4.98 9.08
N ALA A 269 -39.73 3.95 8.97
CA ALA A 269 -39.49 3.21 7.73
C ALA A 269 -40.52 2.09 7.46
N ARG A 270 -41.33 1.70 8.45
CA ARG A 270 -42.33 0.64 8.32
C ARG A 270 -43.72 1.16 7.93
N ASP A 271 -44.03 2.43 8.22
CA ASP A 271 -45.31 3.05 7.86
C ASP A 271 -45.35 3.68 6.45
N LYS A 272 -44.25 3.60 5.68
CA LYS A 272 -44.20 4.02 4.26
C LYS A 272 -44.26 2.87 3.25
N ALA A 273 -44.53 1.65 3.71
CA ALA A 273 -44.69 0.47 2.87
C ALA A 273 -46.05 -0.22 3.07
N SER A 274 -47.11 0.57 3.30
CA SER A 274 -48.51 0.16 3.23
C SER A 274 -49.34 1.26 2.59
#